data_AF-A1S962-F1
#
_entry.id   AF-A1S962-F1
#
_cell.length_a   1.000
_cell.length_b   1.000
_cell.length_c   1.000
_cell.angle_alpha   90.00
_cell.angle_beta   90.00
_cell.angle_gamma   90.00
#
_symmetry.space_group_name_H-M   'P 1'
#
loop_
_entity.id
_entity.type
_entity.pdbx_description
1 polymer ?
#
loop_
_entity_poly.entity_id
_entity_poly.type
_entity_poly.pdbx_seq_one_letter_code
_entity_poly.pdbx_strand_id
1 'polypeptide(L)'
;MNCVKQQLEVIGMQLDSNIFPCIKDGGIVVPSTQCNTPHFMLGEIDKHEQQRQRRPSTESWQGNSGGQGATSRSRPASNTTQIICSDIKQKYLSEMEAVKVAYPRTQVWTEDNGIWLLTNSALLEGSNLSATLLVCLPNDLTKLPKAWAFWNGLIWIGERHTNFPDGSICAFEPGDETWLMGQSLIKLLDLYTLWACRHYYLKEFGRWPGYQVAHNAYERFSEFKDDEFCGCNNFDKKYKDCCKPKDSVAKHLEGVSNFSWVIGLGKRTPPVRVLDFMYLGKPLPKIMSLY
;
A
#
# COMPACT_ATOMS: atom_id res chain seq x y z
N MET A 1 -19.65 -23.66 -0.49
CA MET A 1 -18.51 -22.85 -0.01
C MET A 1 -18.61 -21.45 -0.58
N ASN A 2 -18.19 -20.42 0.14
CA ASN A 2 -18.29 -19.03 -0.32
C ASN A 2 -17.16 -18.71 -1.31
N CYS A 3 -17.50 -18.35 -2.55
CA CYS A 3 -16.55 -18.03 -3.62
C CYS A 3 -15.54 -16.94 -3.19
N VAL A 4 -16.01 -15.91 -2.49
CA VAL A 4 -15.18 -14.79 -1.99
C VAL A 4 -14.08 -15.28 -1.05
N LYS A 5 -14.39 -16.24 -0.15
CA LYS A 5 -13.40 -16.80 0.79
C LYS A 5 -12.32 -17.59 0.05
N GLN A 6 -12.69 -18.36 -0.96
CA GLN A 6 -11.73 -19.13 -1.78
C GLN A 6 -10.82 -18.21 -2.61
N GLN A 7 -11.35 -17.13 -3.18
CA GLN A 7 -10.54 -16.13 -3.87
C GLN A 7 -9.53 -15.47 -2.92
N LEU A 8 -9.98 -15.06 -1.72
CA LEU A 8 -9.13 -14.46 -0.70
C LEU A 8 -8.04 -15.42 -0.21
N GLU A 9 -8.38 -16.70 -0.03
CA GLU A 9 -7.43 -17.77 0.31
C GLU A 9 -6.32 -17.92 -0.74
N VAL A 10 -6.69 -17.97 -2.02
CA VAL A 10 -5.73 -18.02 -3.15
C VAL A 10 -4.83 -16.79 -3.18
N ILE A 11 -5.38 -15.59 -3.00
CA ILE A 11 -4.59 -14.35 -2.94
C ILE A 11 -3.60 -14.39 -1.78
N GLY A 12 -4.00 -14.87 -0.61
CA GLY A 12 -3.11 -15.02 0.54
C GLY A 12 -1.97 -16.01 0.30
N MET A 13 -2.25 -17.18 -0.27
CA MET A 13 -1.22 -18.17 -0.63
C MET A 13 -0.25 -17.62 -1.69
N GLN A 14 -0.74 -16.84 -2.65
CA GLN A 14 0.11 -16.16 -3.63
C GLN A 14 1.02 -15.14 -2.95
N LEU A 15 0.49 -14.28 -2.08
CA LEU A 15 1.28 -13.31 -1.32
C LEU A 15 2.33 -13.97 -0.42
N ASP A 16 2.01 -15.09 0.23
CA ASP A 16 2.98 -15.89 0.98
C ASP A 16 4.09 -16.49 0.10
N SER A 17 3.82 -16.66 -1.19
CA SER A 17 4.77 -17.13 -2.20
C SER A 17 5.48 -15.99 -2.94
N ASN A 18 5.36 -14.75 -2.46
CA ASN A 18 5.83 -13.50 -3.11
C ASN A 18 5.25 -13.26 -4.52
N ILE A 19 4.07 -13.83 -4.80
CA ILE A 19 3.32 -13.65 -6.05
C ILE A 19 2.24 -12.60 -5.80
N PHE A 20 2.37 -11.45 -6.44
CA PHE A 20 1.43 -10.34 -6.26
C PHE A 20 0.17 -10.51 -7.14
N PRO A 21 -1.03 -10.25 -6.61
CA PRO A 21 -2.27 -10.22 -7.40
C PRO A 21 -2.31 -8.99 -8.32
N CYS A 22 -3.19 -8.99 -9.32
CA CYS A 22 -3.50 -7.78 -10.09
C CYS A 22 -4.71 -7.06 -9.52
N ILE A 23 -4.79 -5.76 -9.83
CA ILE A 23 -5.94 -4.92 -9.50
C ILE A 23 -6.57 -4.46 -10.81
N LYS A 24 -7.87 -4.69 -10.94
CA LYS A 24 -8.70 -4.24 -12.06
C LYS A 24 -9.40 -2.93 -11.68
N ASP A 25 -9.87 -2.21 -12.71
CA ASP A 25 -10.70 -1.01 -12.55
C ASP A 25 -11.85 -1.28 -11.53
N GLY A 26 -12.10 -0.32 -10.64
CA GLY A 26 -12.96 -0.46 -9.46
C GLY A 26 -12.24 -0.96 -8.20
N GLY A 27 -10.92 -1.20 -8.26
CA GLY A 27 -10.15 -1.72 -7.12
C GLY A 27 -10.44 -3.18 -6.82
N ILE A 28 -10.69 -4.00 -7.85
CA ILE A 28 -10.98 -5.44 -7.70
C ILE A 28 -9.65 -6.19 -7.76
N VAL A 29 -9.25 -6.80 -6.65
CA VAL A 29 -8.08 -7.66 -6.54
C VAL A 29 -8.41 -9.03 -7.12
N VAL A 30 -7.56 -9.53 -8.03
CA VAL A 30 -7.68 -10.87 -8.63
C VAL A 30 -6.37 -11.65 -8.51
N PRO A 31 -6.43 -12.99 -8.35
CA PRO A 31 -5.23 -13.84 -8.39
C PRO A 31 -4.36 -13.59 -9.62
N SER A 32 -3.04 -13.74 -9.48
CA SER A 32 -2.06 -13.45 -10.54
C SER A 32 -2.30 -14.25 -11.84
N THR A 33 -2.90 -15.44 -11.73
CA THR A 33 -3.27 -16.31 -12.86
C THR A 33 -4.42 -15.75 -13.71
N GLN A 34 -5.10 -14.71 -13.24
CA GLN A 34 -6.17 -13.99 -13.94
C GLN A 34 -5.71 -12.62 -14.48
N CYS A 35 -4.40 -12.35 -14.42
CA CYS A 35 -3.77 -11.19 -15.07
C CYS A 35 -3.50 -11.50 -16.54
N ASN A 36 -3.90 -10.61 -17.46
CA ASN A 36 -3.55 -10.74 -18.88
C ASN A 36 -2.12 -10.20 -19.18
N THR A 37 -1.40 -9.71 -18.16
CA THR A 37 -0.03 -9.16 -18.25
C THR A 37 0.73 -9.36 -16.92
N PRO A 38 2.06 -9.59 -16.91
CA PRO A 38 2.77 -10.03 -15.71
C PRO A 38 3.21 -8.90 -14.76
N HIS A 39 3.11 -9.21 -13.46
CA HIS A 39 3.88 -8.72 -12.31
C HIS A 39 4.02 -7.21 -12.01
N PHE A 40 3.32 -6.82 -10.95
CA PHE A 40 3.88 -5.94 -9.91
C PHE A 40 5.15 -6.61 -9.33
N MET A 41 6.31 -5.98 -9.50
CA MET A 41 7.43 -6.14 -8.59
C MET A 41 7.29 -5.06 -7.51
N LEU A 42 7.13 -5.47 -6.25
CA LEU A 42 7.54 -4.61 -5.13
C LEU A 42 9.06 -4.40 -5.27
N GLY A 43 9.57 -3.22 -4.92
CA GLY A 43 10.90 -2.76 -5.32
C GLY A 43 12.00 -3.82 -5.24
N GLU A 44 12.87 -3.87 -6.27
CA GLU A 44 14.13 -4.60 -6.14
C GLU A 44 14.88 -3.98 -4.96
N ILE A 45 14.99 -4.73 -3.85
CA ILE A 45 15.81 -4.29 -2.71
C ILE A 45 17.24 -4.19 -3.21
N ASP A 46 17.68 -2.95 -3.34
CA ASP A 46 18.83 -2.58 -4.13
C ASP A 46 20.08 -3.27 -3.60
N LYS A 47 20.61 -4.26 -4.34
CA LYS A 47 21.88 -4.93 -4.01
C LYS A 47 23.10 -4.08 -4.38
N HIS A 48 22.92 -2.76 -4.47
CA HIS A 48 23.92 -1.79 -4.87
C HIS A 48 24.89 -1.40 -3.75
N GLU A 49 25.55 -2.40 -3.17
CA GLU A 49 26.87 -2.21 -2.54
C GLU A 49 27.92 -3.26 -2.92
N GLN A 50 27.72 -3.98 -4.04
CA GLN A 50 28.79 -4.77 -4.65
C GLN A 50 29.01 -4.43 -6.14
N GLN A 51 30.30 -4.26 -6.47
CA GLN A 51 30.89 -4.12 -7.82
C GLN A 51 30.64 -2.80 -8.59
N ARG A 52 31.55 -1.84 -8.35
CA ARG A 52 31.88 -0.76 -9.29
C ARG A 52 32.64 -1.31 -10.53
N GLN A 53 32.46 -0.65 -11.68
CA GLN A 53 33.19 -0.77 -12.97
C GLN A 53 32.87 -2.04 -13.79
N ARG A 54 32.30 -2.01 -15.01
CA ARG A 54 32.67 -1.22 -16.22
C ARG A 54 31.50 -1.11 -17.23
N ARG A 55 31.52 -0.07 -18.08
CA ARG A 55 30.71 0.14 -19.31
C ARG A 55 31.53 -0.28 -20.57
N PRO A 56 30.99 -0.26 -21.82
CA PRO A 56 29.74 -0.87 -22.33
C PRO A 56 29.93 -1.53 -23.74
N SER A 57 28.90 -2.16 -24.34
CA SER A 57 28.81 -2.35 -25.80
C SER A 57 27.39 -2.60 -26.36
N THR A 58 26.91 -1.60 -27.12
CA THR A 58 26.19 -1.62 -28.43
C THR A 58 25.10 -2.65 -28.79
N GLU A 59 23.88 -2.13 -29.08
CA GLU A 59 22.83 -2.51 -30.09
C GLU A 59 22.32 -3.98 -30.22
N SER A 60 21.07 -4.27 -30.61
CA SER A 60 20.29 -3.70 -31.73
C SER A 60 18.75 -3.93 -31.62
N TRP A 61 17.99 -3.27 -32.51
CA TRP A 61 16.52 -3.29 -32.62
C TRP A 61 16.00 -4.19 -33.76
N GLN A 62 14.93 -4.97 -33.52
CA GLN A 62 13.98 -5.59 -34.48
C GLN A 62 12.82 -6.21 -33.64
N GLY A 63 11.53 -6.25 -34.00
CA GLY A 63 10.75 -5.76 -35.15
C GLY A 63 9.22 -5.91 -34.88
N ASN A 64 8.35 -5.42 -35.78
CA ASN A 64 6.89 -5.25 -35.56
C ASN A 64 6.00 -6.50 -35.79
N SER A 65 4.97 -6.69 -34.94
CA SER A 65 3.59 -7.19 -35.25
C SER A 65 2.72 -7.22 -33.96
N GLY A 66 1.38 -7.27 -33.97
CA GLY A 66 0.42 -7.01 -35.06
C GLY A 66 -0.94 -7.75 -34.94
N GLY A 67 -1.94 -7.22 -34.20
CA GLY A 67 -3.28 -7.85 -34.09
C GLY A 67 -4.24 -7.20 -33.06
N GLN A 68 -5.55 -7.29 -33.30
CA GLN A 68 -6.62 -6.63 -32.52
C GLN A 68 -7.22 -7.51 -31.41
N GLY A 69 -7.73 -6.90 -30.34
CA GLY A 69 -8.59 -7.55 -29.35
C GLY A 69 -9.06 -6.59 -28.26
N ALA A 70 -10.37 -6.43 -28.07
CA ALA A 70 -10.92 -5.61 -26.99
C ALA A 70 -10.97 -6.42 -25.68
N THR A 71 -10.07 -6.13 -24.74
CA THR A 71 -9.97 -6.82 -23.45
C THR A 71 -9.90 -5.85 -22.28
N SER A 72 -10.40 -6.30 -21.12
CA SER A 72 -10.22 -5.62 -19.83
C SER A 72 -8.73 -5.34 -19.58
N ARG A 73 -8.39 -4.07 -19.35
CA ARG A 73 -7.00 -3.59 -19.29
C ARG A 73 -6.35 -3.90 -17.93
N SER A 74 -5.63 -5.01 -17.82
CA SER A 74 -4.53 -5.12 -16.85
C SER A 74 -3.32 -4.34 -17.34
N ARG A 75 -2.72 -3.50 -16.48
CA ARG A 75 -1.73 -2.47 -16.89
C ARG A 75 -0.40 -2.71 -16.17
N PRO A 76 0.73 -2.90 -16.89
CA PRO A 76 2.06 -2.79 -16.29
C PRO A 76 2.43 -1.30 -16.08
N ALA A 77 3.29 -1.02 -15.11
CA ALA A 77 3.76 0.34 -14.85
C ALA A 77 4.69 0.85 -15.97
N SER A 78 4.48 2.08 -16.45
CA SER A 78 5.39 2.71 -17.42
C SER A 78 6.64 3.24 -16.74
N ASN A 79 7.81 2.94 -17.29
CA ASN A 79 9.03 3.70 -17.02
C ASN A 79 8.80 5.15 -17.47
N THR A 80 8.56 6.03 -16.50
CA THR A 80 8.28 7.44 -16.75
C THR A 80 9.40 8.25 -16.11
N THR A 81 10.06 9.08 -16.91
CA THR A 81 11.26 9.84 -16.57
C THR A 81 11.07 10.66 -15.29
N GLN A 82 12.15 10.81 -14.50
CA GLN A 82 12.19 11.80 -13.41
C GLN A 82 12.07 13.21 -14.02
N ILE A 83 10.87 13.80 -13.94
CA ILE A 83 10.61 15.16 -14.42
C ILE A 83 11.01 16.15 -13.32
N ILE A 84 12.02 16.94 -13.61
CA ILE A 84 12.46 18.06 -12.76
C ILE A 84 11.37 19.15 -12.78
N CYS A 85 10.75 19.35 -11.63
CA CYS A 85 9.99 20.56 -11.25
C CYS A 85 9.01 21.15 -12.30
N SER A 86 8.05 20.33 -12.74
CA SER A 86 6.71 20.85 -13.05
C SER A 86 5.86 20.83 -11.78
N ASP A 87 4.92 21.77 -11.60
CA ASP A 87 4.01 21.80 -10.45
C ASP A 87 3.38 20.42 -10.22
N ILE A 88 3.70 19.80 -9.07
CA ILE A 88 3.27 18.46 -8.70
C ILE A 88 1.74 18.35 -8.67
N LYS A 89 1.06 19.46 -8.33
CA LYS A 89 -0.40 19.59 -8.40
C LYS A 89 -0.90 19.38 -9.82
N GLN A 90 -0.27 20.01 -10.81
CA GLN A 90 -0.65 19.88 -12.22
C GLN A 90 -0.42 18.46 -12.74
N LYS A 91 0.65 17.78 -12.29
CA LYS A 91 0.88 16.38 -12.63
C LYS A 91 -0.23 15.47 -12.08
N TYR A 92 -0.59 15.62 -10.82
CA TYR A 92 -1.70 14.87 -10.23
C TYR A 92 -3.05 15.22 -10.89
N LEU A 93 -3.30 16.50 -11.20
CA LEU A 93 -4.51 16.93 -11.90
C LEU A 93 -4.63 16.35 -13.31
N SER A 94 -3.53 16.21 -14.06
CA SER A 94 -3.55 15.62 -15.40
C SER A 94 -3.85 14.11 -15.39
N GLU A 95 -3.59 13.41 -14.28
CA GLU A 95 -3.97 12.00 -14.09
C GLU A 95 -5.45 11.81 -13.69
N MET A 96 -6.19 12.85 -13.32
CA MET A 96 -7.53 12.71 -12.72
C MET A 96 -8.55 11.97 -13.59
N GLU A 97 -8.52 12.14 -14.91
CA GLU A 97 -9.42 11.38 -15.80
C GLU A 97 -9.03 9.90 -15.89
N ALA A 98 -7.73 9.59 -15.87
CA ALA A 98 -7.26 8.21 -15.80
C ALA A 98 -7.62 7.56 -14.44
N VAL A 99 -7.53 8.31 -13.34
CA VAL A 99 -7.97 7.90 -12.01
C VAL A 99 -9.48 7.67 -11.97
N LYS A 100 -10.31 8.53 -12.57
CA LYS A 100 -11.76 8.31 -12.66
C LYS A 100 -12.12 7.10 -13.52
N VAL A 101 -11.38 6.82 -14.60
CA VAL A 101 -11.60 5.58 -15.37
C VAL A 101 -11.25 4.34 -14.54
N ALA A 102 -10.11 4.34 -13.85
CA ALA A 102 -9.67 3.21 -13.01
C ALA A 102 -10.49 3.06 -11.72
N TYR A 103 -10.99 4.16 -11.17
CA TYR A 103 -11.76 4.23 -9.93
C TYR A 103 -12.95 5.19 -10.09
N PRO A 104 -14.08 4.75 -10.70
CA PRO A 104 -15.20 5.62 -11.10
C PRO A 104 -15.93 6.38 -9.99
N ARG A 105 -15.70 6.01 -8.72
CA ARG A 105 -16.29 6.68 -7.55
C ARG A 105 -15.33 7.63 -6.84
N THR A 106 -14.21 7.99 -7.48
CA THR A 106 -13.23 8.92 -6.90
C THR A 106 -13.78 10.35 -6.88
N GLN A 107 -13.91 10.91 -5.69
CA GLN A 107 -14.15 12.32 -5.44
C GLN A 107 -12.80 13.03 -5.22
N VAL A 108 -12.71 14.29 -5.66
CA VAL A 108 -11.47 15.07 -5.67
C VAL A 108 -11.75 16.45 -5.09
N TRP A 109 -10.91 16.90 -4.14
CA TRP A 109 -10.92 18.28 -3.65
C TRP A 109 -9.51 18.86 -3.79
N THR A 110 -9.42 20.04 -4.39
CA THR A 110 -8.15 20.75 -4.59
C THR A 110 -8.01 21.88 -3.59
N GLU A 111 -6.89 21.95 -2.89
CA GLU A 111 -6.49 23.10 -2.08
C GLU A 111 -5.19 23.72 -2.62
N ASP A 112 -4.77 24.86 -2.10
CA ASP A 112 -3.50 25.49 -2.50
C ASP A 112 -2.28 24.60 -2.15
N ASN A 113 -2.38 23.87 -1.02
CA ASN A 113 -1.32 23.04 -0.48
C ASN A 113 -1.37 21.56 -0.92
N GLY A 114 -2.32 21.16 -1.77
CA GLY A 114 -2.41 19.77 -2.23
C GLY A 114 -3.77 19.35 -2.78
N ILE A 115 -3.98 18.04 -2.85
CA ILE A 115 -5.19 17.40 -3.35
C ILE A 115 -5.64 16.33 -2.36
N TRP A 116 -6.95 16.27 -2.12
CA TRP A 116 -7.61 15.14 -1.47
C TRP A 116 -8.31 14.27 -2.49
N LEU A 117 -8.18 12.95 -2.35
CA LEU A 117 -8.93 11.94 -3.08
C LEU A 117 -9.75 11.11 -2.09
N LEU A 118 -11.03 10.89 -2.36
CA LEU A 118 -11.84 9.88 -1.67
C LEU A 118 -12.30 8.87 -2.72
N THR A 119 -11.76 7.66 -2.67
CA THR A 119 -12.11 6.58 -3.62
C THR A 119 -12.69 5.37 -2.90
N ASN A 120 -13.39 4.51 -3.63
CA ASN A 120 -13.89 3.24 -3.12
C ASN A 120 -13.36 2.10 -3.98
N SER A 121 -12.75 1.13 -3.30
CA SER A 121 -12.14 -0.08 -3.82
C SER A 121 -13.02 -1.27 -3.46
N ALA A 122 -13.48 -2.02 -4.46
CA ALA A 122 -14.41 -3.14 -4.28
C ALA A 122 -13.75 -4.39 -3.63
N LEU A 123 -12.42 -4.45 -3.61
CA LEU A 123 -11.58 -5.52 -3.07
C LEU A 123 -11.73 -6.88 -3.77
N LEU A 124 -12.91 -7.51 -3.75
CA LEU A 124 -13.17 -8.82 -4.35
C LEU A 124 -14.51 -8.84 -5.06
N GLU A 125 -14.59 -9.58 -6.17
CA GLU A 125 -15.83 -9.74 -6.93
C GLU A 125 -16.86 -10.56 -6.12
N GLY A 126 -18.09 -10.06 -6.03
CA GLY A 126 -19.15 -10.65 -5.20
C GLY A 126 -19.03 -10.39 -3.68
N SER A 127 -18.05 -9.59 -3.24
CA SER A 127 -17.93 -9.14 -1.85
C SER A 127 -18.89 -7.98 -1.54
N ASN A 128 -19.57 -8.06 -0.38
CA ASN A 128 -20.29 -6.91 0.22
C ASN A 128 -19.38 -6.01 1.08
N LEU A 129 -18.10 -6.35 1.18
CA LEU A 129 -17.07 -5.58 1.87
C LEU A 129 -16.17 -4.88 0.84
N SER A 130 -16.09 -3.56 0.96
CA SER A 130 -15.26 -2.64 0.18
C SER A 130 -14.38 -1.80 1.11
N ALA A 131 -13.31 -1.20 0.58
CA ALA A 131 -12.50 -0.21 1.28
C ALA A 131 -12.69 1.16 0.66
N THR A 132 -13.15 2.12 1.46
CA THR A 132 -13.13 3.54 1.09
C THR A 132 -11.81 4.13 1.55
N LEU A 133 -11.02 4.64 0.62
CA LEU A 133 -9.69 5.20 0.82
C LEU A 133 -9.77 6.72 0.74
N LEU A 134 -9.39 7.42 1.81
CA LEU A 134 -9.19 8.87 1.84
C LEU A 134 -7.68 9.15 1.76
N VAL A 135 -7.23 9.81 0.70
CA VAL A 135 -5.82 10.07 0.41
C VAL A 135 -5.55 11.57 0.35
N CYS A 136 -4.53 12.01 1.08
CA CYS A 136 -3.97 13.36 1.12
C CYS A 136 -2.65 13.38 0.33
N LEU A 137 -2.60 14.20 -0.73
CA LEU A 137 -1.46 14.41 -1.59
C LEU A 137 -0.96 15.86 -1.41
N PRO A 138 0.07 16.11 -0.59
CA PRO A 138 0.62 17.46 -0.42
C PRO A 138 1.36 17.92 -1.68
N ASN A 139 1.38 19.23 -1.91
CA ASN A 139 2.24 19.85 -2.94
C ASN A 139 3.69 20.04 -2.47
N ASP A 140 3.90 20.09 -1.16
CA ASP A 140 5.22 20.13 -0.54
C ASP A 140 5.89 18.76 -0.64
N LEU A 141 6.95 18.66 -1.47
CA LEU A 141 7.69 17.42 -1.70
C LEU A 141 8.45 16.93 -0.45
N THR A 142 8.58 17.73 0.61
CA THR A 142 9.13 17.31 1.90
C THR A 142 8.11 16.57 2.78
N LYS A 143 6.83 16.55 2.38
CA LYS A 143 5.75 15.88 3.09
C LYS A 143 5.30 14.64 2.29
N LEU A 144 5.36 13.47 2.92
CA LEU A 144 4.89 12.21 2.32
C LEU A 144 3.36 12.18 2.21
N PRO A 145 2.76 11.51 1.21
CA PRO A 145 1.32 11.29 1.18
C PRO A 145 0.81 10.59 2.44
N LYS A 146 -0.41 10.92 2.85
CA LYS A 146 -1.10 10.24 3.95
C LYS A 146 -2.41 9.68 3.46
N ALA A 147 -2.73 8.44 3.81
CA ALA A 147 -4.00 7.83 3.46
C ALA A 147 -4.63 7.13 4.65
N TRP A 148 -5.95 7.06 4.71
CA TRP A 148 -6.71 6.30 5.70
C TRP A 148 -7.78 5.50 4.99
N ALA A 149 -8.03 4.28 5.46
CA ALA A 149 -9.01 3.39 4.85
C ALA A 149 -10.13 3.01 5.82
N PHE A 150 -11.34 2.84 5.28
CA PHE A 150 -12.55 2.57 6.05
C PHE A 150 -13.39 1.47 5.36
N TRP A 151 -13.71 0.40 6.09
CA TRP A 151 -14.64 -0.64 5.63
C TRP A 151 -16.00 -0.03 5.30
N ASN A 152 -16.40 -0.14 4.03
CA ASN A 152 -17.63 0.46 3.48
C ASN A 152 -17.80 1.96 3.80
N GLY A 153 -16.70 2.69 4.07
CA GLY A 153 -16.72 4.10 4.50
C GLY A 153 -17.04 4.34 5.99
N LEU A 154 -17.33 3.30 6.77
CA LEU A 154 -17.92 3.43 8.12
C LEU A 154 -17.00 3.05 9.28
N ILE A 155 -16.01 2.20 9.07
CA ILE A 155 -15.15 1.67 10.15
C ILE A 155 -13.70 1.67 9.70
N TRP A 156 -12.83 2.44 10.36
CA TRP A 156 -11.39 2.46 10.06
C TRP A 156 -10.78 1.05 10.05
N ILE A 157 -9.88 0.78 9.10
CA ILE A 157 -9.33 -0.56 8.82
C ILE A 157 -8.22 -0.98 9.83
N GLY A 158 -8.32 -0.55 11.08
CA GLY A 158 -7.49 -1.02 12.19
C GLY A 158 -6.01 -0.62 12.14
N GLU A 159 -5.26 -0.99 13.18
CA GLU A 159 -3.91 -0.48 13.42
C GLU A 159 -2.79 -1.22 12.67
N ARG A 160 -2.99 -2.49 12.28
CA ARG A 160 -1.99 -3.32 11.59
C ARG A 160 -1.45 -2.60 10.34
N HIS A 161 -0.14 -2.59 10.11
CA HIS A 161 0.48 -1.91 8.95
C HIS A 161 -0.03 -0.47 8.72
N THR A 162 -0.12 0.32 9.79
CA THR A 162 -0.33 1.78 9.70
C THR A 162 0.85 2.53 10.32
N ASN A 163 1.08 3.76 9.87
CA ASN A 163 2.11 4.65 10.38
C ASN A 163 1.69 5.20 11.74
N PHE A 164 2.69 5.53 12.55
CA PHE A 164 2.49 6.20 13.82
C PHE A 164 2.61 7.73 13.72
N PRO A 165 1.94 8.49 14.60
CA PRO A 165 0.86 8.06 15.49
C PRO A 165 -0.51 8.04 14.79
N ASP A 166 -0.59 8.57 13.57
CA ASP A 166 -1.84 9.00 12.94
C ASP A 166 -2.64 7.89 12.23
N GLY A 167 -2.20 6.63 12.31
CA GLY A 167 -2.93 5.51 11.72
C GLY A 167 -3.11 5.60 10.20
N SER A 168 -2.28 6.39 9.51
CA SER A 168 -2.24 6.43 8.05
C SER A 168 -1.66 5.14 7.48
N ILE A 169 -2.02 4.76 6.25
CA ILE A 169 -1.64 3.47 5.65
C ILE A 169 -0.13 3.36 5.45
N CYS A 170 0.47 2.28 5.95
CA CYS A 170 1.84 1.87 5.64
C CYS A 170 1.81 0.76 4.58
N ALA A 171 1.91 1.14 3.30
CA ALA A 171 1.81 0.20 2.16
C ALA A 171 3.11 0.04 1.35
N PHE A 172 4.07 0.94 1.53
CA PHE A 172 5.38 0.97 0.87
C PHE A 172 6.35 1.81 1.71
N GLU A 173 7.65 1.53 1.63
CA GLU A 173 8.69 2.37 2.23
C GLU A 173 9.16 3.40 1.18
N PRO A 174 9.15 4.72 1.44
CA PRO A 174 9.59 5.72 0.46
C PRO A 174 11.01 5.50 -0.10
N GLY A 175 11.87 4.77 0.60
CA GLY A 175 13.21 4.38 0.15
C GLY A 175 13.29 3.09 -0.68
N ASP A 176 12.20 2.34 -0.88
CA ASP A 176 12.17 1.08 -1.65
C ASP A 176 11.74 1.27 -3.13
N GLU A 177 11.51 2.52 -3.55
CA GLU A 177 11.02 2.94 -4.88
C GLU A 177 9.69 2.32 -5.35
N THR A 178 8.97 1.56 -4.51
CA THR A 178 7.66 0.98 -4.83
C THR A 178 6.67 2.06 -5.25
N TRP A 179 6.70 3.23 -4.62
CA TRP A 179 6.07 4.43 -5.15
C TRP A 179 6.80 5.70 -4.68
N LEU A 180 7.08 6.61 -5.62
CA LEU A 180 7.72 7.89 -5.36
C LEU A 180 6.76 9.05 -5.65
N MET A 181 6.95 10.19 -4.97
CA MET A 181 6.15 11.40 -5.19
C MET A 181 6.10 11.79 -6.68
N GLY A 182 4.89 12.00 -7.18
CA GLY A 182 4.64 12.28 -8.59
C GLY A 182 4.68 11.06 -9.51
N GLN A 183 4.82 9.83 -9.01
CA GLN A 183 4.47 8.64 -9.80
C GLN A 183 2.95 8.46 -9.86
N SER A 184 2.50 7.49 -10.67
CA SER A 184 1.08 7.38 -11.01
C SER A 184 0.19 7.20 -9.78
N LEU A 185 -0.91 7.96 -9.75
CA LEU A 185 -1.92 7.89 -8.71
C LEU A 185 -2.70 6.59 -8.75
N ILE A 186 -2.86 5.97 -9.92
CA ILE A 186 -3.47 4.63 -10.02
C ILE A 186 -2.60 3.62 -9.27
N LYS A 187 -1.28 3.62 -9.50
CA LYS A 187 -0.33 2.74 -8.77
C LYS A 187 -0.40 2.94 -7.25
N LEU A 188 -0.60 4.18 -6.79
CA LEU A 188 -0.77 4.49 -5.37
C LEU A 188 -2.09 3.91 -4.80
N LEU A 189 -3.20 4.08 -5.51
CA LEU A 189 -4.51 3.54 -5.11
C LEU A 189 -4.54 2.01 -5.18
N ASP A 190 -3.79 1.41 -6.10
CA ASP A 190 -3.58 -0.04 -6.21
C ASP A 190 -2.82 -0.57 -4.98
N LEU A 191 -1.74 0.09 -4.55
CA LEU A 191 -1.00 -0.27 -3.33
C LEU A 191 -1.89 -0.23 -2.08
N TYR A 192 -2.69 0.83 -1.93
CA TYR A 192 -3.65 0.96 -0.82
C TYR A 192 -4.82 -0.05 -0.91
N THR A 193 -5.24 -0.42 -2.12
CA THR A 193 -6.23 -1.48 -2.37
C THR A 193 -5.67 -2.84 -1.97
N LEU A 194 -4.42 -3.16 -2.33
CA LEU A 194 -3.77 -4.41 -1.91
C LEU A 194 -3.60 -4.47 -0.40
N TRP A 195 -3.16 -3.38 0.23
CA TRP A 195 -3.10 -3.25 1.69
C TRP A 195 -4.46 -3.56 2.34
N ALA A 196 -5.56 -2.99 1.83
CA ALA A 196 -6.89 -3.26 2.36
C ALA A 196 -7.35 -4.72 2.14
N CYS A 197 -6.94 -5.34 1.03
CA CYS A 197 -7.17 -6.76 0.78
C CYS A 197 -6.38 -7.65 1.76
N ARG A 198 -5.14 -7.30 2.12
CA ARG A 198 -4.38 -7.99 3.19
C ARG A 198 -5.07 -7.87 4.55
N HIS A 199 -5.71 -6.74 4.85
CA HIS A 199 -6.55 -6.59 6.04
C HIS A 199 -7.83 -7.43 5.98
N TYR A 200 -8.42 -7.65 4.80
CA TYR A 200 -9.54 -8.58 4.64
C TYR A 200 -9.07 -10.02 4.91
N TYR A 201 -7.92 -10.42 4.38
CA TYR A 201 -7.32 -11.72 4.67
C TYR A 201 -7.06 -11.90 6.18
N LEU A 202 -6.45 -10.90 6.82
CA LEU A 202 -6.21 -10.89 8.27
C LEU A 202 -7.49 -11.08 9.09
N LYS A 203 -8.59 -10.43 8.68
CA LYS A 203 -9.91 -10.55 9.33
C LYS A 203 -10.52 -11.95 9.18
N GLU A 204 -10.32 -12.60 8.04
CA GLU A 204 -10.92 -13.91 7.73
C GLU A 204 -10.09 -15.12 8.20
N PHE A 205 -8.76 -14.97 8.22
CA PHE A 205 -7.81 -16.06 8.49
C PHE A 205 -6.93 -15.83 9.74
N GLY A 206 -7.00 -14.67 10.38
CA GLY A 206 -6.35 -14.41 11.68
C GLY A 206 -4.84 -14.12 11.64
N ARG A 207 -4.24 -14.06 10.44
CA ARG A 207 -2.83 -13.75 10.21
C ARG A 207 -2.62 -12.84 9.00
N TRP A 208 -1.48 -12.17 8.92
CA TRP A 208 -1.03 -11.41 7.76
C TRP A 208 -0.57 -12.34 6.61
N PRO A 209 -0.92 -12.06 5.35
CA PRO A 209 -0.42 -12.78 4.19
C PRO A 209 0.83 -12.10 3.59
N GLY A 210 1.84 -12.91 3.24
CA GLY A 210 3.05 -12.46 2.58
C GLY A 210 4.04 -11.71 3.48
N TYR A 211 5.01 -11.08 2.82
CA TYR A 211 6.04 -10.32 3.50
C TYR A 211 5.52 -9.03 4.14
N GLN A 212 6.18 -8.69 5.24
CA GLN A 212 5.92 -7.52 6.07
C GLN A 212 7.25 -7.06 6.66
N VAL A 213 7.38 -5.77 6.91
CA VAL A 213 8.53 -5.16 7.58
C VAL A 213 8.05 -4.56 8.89
N ALA A 214 8.81 -4.76 9.96
CA ALA A 214 8.57 -4.14 11.27
C ALA A 214 9.92 -4.11 12.01
N HIS A 215 10.58 -2.96 11.99
CA HIS A 215 11.92 -2.83 12.57
C HIS A 215 11.91 -2.92 14.10
N ASN A 216 10.81 -2.54 14.75
CA ASN A 216 10.71 -2.53 16.20
C ASN A 216 10.36 -3.92 16.78
N ALA A 217 11.07 -4.32 17.85
CA ALA A 217 10.83 -5.59 18.55
C ALA A 217 9.48 -5.64 19.27
N TYR A 218 9.01 -4.51 19.81
CA TYR A 218 7.70 -4.42 20.46
C TYR A 218 6.58 -4.64 19.43
N GLU A 219 6.66 -3.93 18.29
CA GLU A 219 5.71 -4.05 17.17
C GLU A 219 5.66 -5.49 16.63
N ARG A 220 6.81 -6.12 16.37
CA ARG A 220 6.82 -7.55 15.98
C ARG A 220 6.14 -8.42 17.04
N PHE A 221 6.47 -8.22 18.32
CA PHE A 221 5.92 -9.03 19.40
C PHE A 221 4.41 -8.85 19.63
N SER A 222 3.89 -7.62 19.54
CA SER A 222 2.47 -7.36 19.77
C SER A 222 1.57 -7.84 18.64
N GLU A 223 2.12 -7.95 17.44
CA GLU A 223 1.33 -7.80 16.22
C GLU A 223 1.49 -8.98 15.24
N PHE A 224 2.62 -9.71 15.28
CA PHE A 224 2.91 -10.84 14.38
C PHE A 224 2.41 -12.19 14.93
N LYS A 225 2.02 -13.10 14.04
CA LYS A 225 1.75 -14.52 14.37
C LYS A 225 2.95 -15.42 14.09
N ASP A 226 2.95 -16.58 14.72
CA ASP A 226 4.06 -17.54 14.70
C ASP A 226 4.39 -18.10 13.30
N ASP A 227 3.38 -18.21 12.45
CA ASP A 227 3.42 -18.72 11.08
C ASP A 227 3.52 -17.64 9.98
N GLU A 228 3.52 -16.36 10.38
CA GLU A 228 3.82 -15.23 9.50
C GLU A 228 5.32 -15.11 9.24
N PHE A 229 5.70 -14.47 8.13
CA PHE A 229 7.10 -14.14 7.86
C PHE A 229 7.65 -13.08 8.83
N CYS A 230 8.94 -13.19 9.15
CA CYS A 230 9.59 -12.33 10.13
C CYS A 230 9.96 -10.95 9.56
N GLY A 231 9.58 -9.89 10.26
CA GLY A 231 9.71 -8.49 9.78
C GLY A 231 11.11 -7.88 9.84
N CYS A 232 12.15 -8.71 9.88
CA CYS A 232 13.55 -8.31 10.09
C CYS A 232 14.44 -8.51 8.83
N ASN A 233 13.85 -8.43 7.64
CA ASN A 233 14.48 -8.69 6.34
C ASN A 233 15.04 -10.12 6.15
N ASN A 234 14.66 -11.08 7.00
CA ASN A 234 14.92 -12.50 6.78
C ASN A 234 13.68 -13.14 6.14
N PHE A 235 13.59 -13.00 4.82
CA PHE A 235 12.41 -13.39 4.04
C PHE A 235 12.15 -14.91 4.04
N ASP A 236 13.14 -15.75 4.34
CA ASP A 236 12.96 -17.21 4.35
C ASP A 236 12.45 -17.77 5.69
N LYS A 237 12.32 -16.93 6.73
CA LYS A 237 11.97 -17.39 8.08
C LYS A 237 10.63 -16.89 8.60
N LYS A 238 9.94 -17.78 9.32
CA LYS A 238 8.75 -17.47 10.10
C LYS A 238 9.12 -16.78 11.41
N TYR A 239 8.20 -15.96 11.94
CA TYR A 239 8.47 -15.12 13.11
C TYR A 239 8.91 -15.93 14.34
N LYS A 240 8.24 -17.06 14.59
CA LYS A 240 8.56 -17.96 15.72
C LYS A 240 10.01 -18.50 15.69
N ASP A 241 10.54 -18.72 14.49
CA ASP A 241 11.85 -19.35 14.24
C ASP A 241 12.97 -18.31 13.99
N CYS A 242 12.66 -17.02 14.18
CA CYS A 242 13.57 -15.92 13.87
C CYS A 242 13.68 -14.89 15.01
N CYS A 243 12.83 -13.87 15.04
CA CYS A 243 12.92 -12.80 16.04
C CYS A 243 12.14 -13.07 17.33
N LYS A 244 11.07 -13.89 17.30
CA LYS A 244 10.21 -14.10 18.48
C LYS A 244 10.97 -14.43 19.77
N PRO A 245 11.98 -15.33 19.79
CA PRO A 245 12.72 -15.65 21.02
C PRO A 245 13.55 -14.47 21.58
N LYS A 246 13.97 -13.53 20.73
CA LYS A 246 14.71 -12.32 21.12
C LYS A 246 13.74 -11.22 21.56
N ASP A 247 12.68 -11.00 20.79
CA ASP A 247 11.68 -9.98 21.05
C ASP A 247 10.92 -10.26 22.36
N SER A 248 10.67 -11.54 22.70
CA SER A 248 10.08 -11.94 23.99
C SER A 248 10.94 -11.57 25.20
N VAL A 249 12.27 -11.59 25.07
CA VAL A 249 13.19 -11.19 26.14
C VAL A 249 13.31 -9.66 26.21
N ALA A 250 13.36 -8.99 25.07
CA ALA A 250 13.42 -7.51 24.99
C ALA A 250 12.20 -6.83 25.65
N LYS A 251 11.02 -7.48 25.62
CA LYS A 251 9.82 -7.04 26.32
C LYS A 251 9.98 -6.93 27.85
N HIS A 252 10.88 -7.71 28.45
CA HIS A 252 11.11 -7.70 29.91
C HIS A 252 12.12 -6.64 30.37
N LEU A 253 12.96 -6.09 29.49
CA LEU A 253 14.07 -5.23 29.90
C LEU A 253 13.83 -3.74 29.60
N GLU A 254 13.44 -3.35 28.38
CA GLU A 254 13.45 -1.92 27.99
C GLU A 254 12.44 -1.50 26.90
N GLY A 255 11.73 -2.45 26.27
CA GLY A 255 10.92 -2.16 25.07
C GLY A 255 9.71 -1.22 25.26
N VAL A 256 9.19 -1.06 26.48
CA VAL A 256 7.93 -0.32 26.72
C VAL A 256 8.14 1.18 26.98
N SER A 257 9.21 1.57 27.67
CA SER A 257 9.47 2.97 28.04
C SER A 257 9.83 3.84 26.83
N ASN A 258 10.75 3.37 25.98
CA ASN A 258 11.15 4.12 24.77
C ASN A 258 10.07 4.11 23.68
N PHE A 259 9.35 3.00 23.50
CA PHE A 259 8.28 2.92 22.48
C PHE A 259 7.08 3.81 22.82
N SER A 260 6.66 3.84 24.09
CA SER A 260 5.52 4.67 24.52
C SER A 260 5.80 6.17 24.48
N TRP A 261 7.03 6.61 24.77
CA TRP A 261 7.43 8.02 24.73
C TRP A 261 7.66 8.57 23.32
N VAL A 262 8.34 7.81 22.45
CA VAL A 262 8.63 8.26 21.07
C VAL A 262 7.39 8.17 20.18
N ILE A 263 6.43 7.30 20.51
CA ILE A 263 5.35 6.88 19.61
C ILE A 263 3.96 7.01 20.25
N GLY A 264 3.74 8.05 21.07
CA GLY A 264 2.41 8.47 21.53
C GLY A 264 1.59 7.37 22.22
N LEU A 265 2.19 6.67 23.20
CA LEU A 265 1.61 5.51 23.91
C LEU A 265 1.34 4.28 23.02
N GLY A 266 1.87 4.24 21.79
CA GLY A 266 1.80 3.08 20.90
C GLY A 266 0.42 2.83 20.28
N LYS A 267 -0.52 3.78 20.34
CA LYS A 267 -1.81 3.68 19.64
C LYS A 267 -1.73 4.40 18.29
N ARG A 268 -2.05 3.68 17.22
CA ARG A 268 -2.28 4.24 15.89
C ARG A 268 -3.77 4.60 15.79
N THR A 269 -4.10 5.82 15.36
CA THR A 269 -5.51 6.21 15.12
C THR A 269 -5.58 7.37 14.12
N PRO A 270 -6.56 7.37 13.19
CA PRO A 270 -6.80 8.52 12.34
C PRO A 270 -7.03 9.78 13.17
N PRO A 271 -6.52 10.96 12.75
CA PRO A 271 -6.79 12.22 13.42
C PRO A 271 -8.30 12.46 13.55
N VAL A 272 -8.74 13.08 14.65
CA VAL A 272 -10.18 13.33 14.90
C VAL A 272 -10.85 14.05 13.73
N ARG A 273 -10.15 14.96 13.05
CA ARG A 273 -10.67 15.67 11.85
C ARG A 273 -10.90 14.76 10.64
N VAL A 274 -10.14 13.68 10.50
CA VAL A 274 -10.35 12.64 9.47
C VAL A 274 -11.58 11.81 9.81
N LEU A 275 -11.72 11.41 11.08
CA LEU A 275 -12.91 10.68 11.56
C LEU A 275 -14.18 11.54 11.43
N ASP A 276 -14.08 12.83 11.76
CA ASP A 276 -15.14 13.84 11.62
C ASP A 276 -15.64 13.99 10.17
N PHE A 277 -14.73 14.02 9.19
CA PHE A 277 -15.08 14.02 7.77
C PHE A 277 -15.79 12.71 7.39
N MET A 278 -15.20 11.56 7.72
CA MET A 278 -15.69 10.25 7.30
C MET A 278 -17.03 9.85 7.93
N TYR A 279 -17.26 10.18 9.22
CA TYR A 279 -18.41 9.71 9.98
C TYR A 279 -19.52 10.75 10.14
N LEU A 280 -19.18 12.04 10.14
CA LEU A 280 -20.13 13.13 10.40
C LEU A 280 -20.31 14.08 9.21
N GLY A 281 -19.61 13.85 8.09
CA GLY A 281 -19.69 14.70 6.90
C GLY A 281 -19.18 16.13 7.12
N LYS A 282 -18.35 16.36 8.15
CA LYS A 282 -17.70 17.67 8.38
C LYS A 282 -16.70 17.96 7.23
N PRO A 283 -16.32 19.23 6.99
CA PRO A 283 -15.32 19.56 5.98
C PRO A 283 -13.98 18.84 6.19
N LEU A 284 -13.27 18.56 5.09
CA LEU A 284 -11.92 17.98 5.12
C LEU A 284 -10.95 18.84 5.97
N PRO A 285 -10.03 18.22 6.72
CA PRO A 285 -8.94 18.95 7.35
C PRO A 285 -8.04 19.61 6.30
N LYS A 286 -7.55 20.82 6.61
CA LYS A 286 -6.50 21.46 5.82
C LYS A 286 -5.26 20.57 5.81
N ILE A 287 -4.70 20.34 4.63
CA ILE A 287 -3.57 19.42 4.39
C ILE A 287 -2.40 19.70 5.35
N MET A 288 -2.03 20.97 5.51
CA MET A 288 -0.92 21.37 6.40
C MET A 288 -1.20 21.19 7.90
N SER A 289 -2.44 20.89 8.31
CA SER A 289 -2.77 20.57 9.72
C SER A 289 -2.58 19.10 10.08
N LEU A 290 -2.00 18.30 9.17
CA LEU A 290 -1.72 16.87 9.32
C LEU A 290 -0.23 16.55 9.47
N TYR A 291 0.66 17.56 9.42
CA TYR A 291 2.12 17.43 9.41
C TYR A 291 2.82 18.49 10.26
#